data_AF-A0A3C0GKQ4-F1
#
_entry.id   AF-A0A3C0GKQ4-F1
#
_cell.length_a   1.000
_cell.length_b   1.000
_cell.length_c   1.000
_cell.angle_alpha   90.00
_cell.angle_beta   90.00
_cell.angle_gamma   90.00
#
_symmetry.space_group_name_H-M   'P 1'
#
loop_
_entity.id
_entity.type
_entity.pdbx_description
1 polymer ?
#
loop_
_entity_poly.entity_id
_entity_poly.type
_entity_poly.pdbx_seq_one_letter_code
_entity_poly.pdbx_strand_id
1 'polypeptide(L)'
;TNEKEFFGICSDKDKGYWMALIRQTLVAGLLRKEIEQYGVLHVTDSGKEFLKKPSSFMMTKDHVYNAENDNAIVGAAKSGGIADEKLLKQLKDLRKGQAKKLGVPPFVVFQDPSLEDMALKYPIS
;
A
#
# COMPACT_ATOMS: atom_id res chain seq x y z
N THR A 1 17.50 -21.34 -4.09
CA THR A 1 16.17 -20.72 -3.91
C THR A 1 15.05 -21.47 -4.61
N ASN A 2 15.29 -22.08 -5.79
CA ASN A 2 14.27 -22.85 -6.52
C ASN A 2 14.22 -24.34 -6.14
N GLU A 3 15.02 -24.77 -5.17
CA GLU A 3 15.23 -26.18 -4.79
C GLU A 3 14.26 -26.63 -3.68
N LYS A 4 13.42 -25.74 -3.18
CA LYS A 4 12.45 -26.07 -2.14
C LYS A 4 11.22 -26.70 -2.76
N GLU A 5 10.68 -27.73 -2.11
CA GLU A 5 9.51 -28.49 -2.60
C GLU A 5 8.26 -27.63 -2.77
N PHE A 6 8.13 -26.53 -2.01
CA PHE A 6 7.02 -25.59 -2.11
C PHE A 6 7.20 -24.53 -3.20
N PHE A 7 8.34 -24.48 -3.88
CA PHE A 7 8.59 -23.52 -4.94
C PHE A 7 7.75 -23.89 -6.18
N GLY A 8 6.83 -23.00 -6.58
CA GLY A 8 6.03 -23.17 -7.80
C GLY A 8 4.77 -24.04 -7.68
N ILE A 9 4.46 -24.61 -6.50
CA ILE A 9 3.33 -25.53 -6.31
C ILE A 9 1.94 -24.94 -6.61
N CYS A 10 1.83 -23.62 -6.67
CA CYS A 10 0.58 -22.87 -6.89
C CYS A 10 0.80 -21.79 -7.98
N SER A 11 1.54 -22.15 -9.03
CA SER A 11 1.84 -21.28 -10.18
C SER A 11 0.62 -21.00 -11.08
N ASP A 12 -0.48 -21.73 -10.87
CA ASP A 12 -1.77 -21.52 -11.54
C ASP A 12 -2.52 -20.27 -11.03
N LYS A 13 -2.10 -19.73 -9.88
CA LYS A 13 -2.70 -18.54 -9.27
C LYS A 13 -1.96 -17.27 -9.67
N ASP A 14 -2.73 -16.23 -9.97
CA ASP A 14 -2.18 -14.92 -10.30
C ASP A 14 -1.59 -14.20 -9.08
N LYS A 15 -0.83 -13.13 -9.33
CA LYS A 15 -0.18 -12.32 -8.29
C LYS A 15 -1.18 -11.69 -7.31
N GLY A 16 -2.36 -11.28 -7.79
CA GLY A 16 -3.41 -10.68 -6.97
C GLY A 16 -3.98 -11.67 -5.96
N TYR A 17 -4.21 -12.92 -6.38
CA TYR A 17 -4.61 -14.01 -5.49
C TYR A 17 -3.65 -14.16 -4.30
N TRP A 18 -2.34 -14.22 -4.57
CA TRP A 18 -1.32 -14.36 -3.52
C TRP A 18 -1.27 -13.15 -2.58
N MET A 19 -1.43 -11.94 -3.12
CA MET A 19 -1.49 -10.72 -2.31
C MET A 19 -2.71 -10.70 -1.40
N ALA A 20 -3.88 -11.11 -1.90
CA ALA A 20 -5.09 -11.29 -1.10
C ALA A 20 -4.86 -12.30 0.03
N LEU A 21 -4.29 -13.47 -0.32
CA LEU A 21 -4.03 -14.54 0.63
C LEU A 21 -3.14 -14.07 1.78
N ILE A 22 -2.02 -13.43 1.46
CA ILE A 22 -1.09 -12.90 2.47
C ILE A 22 -1.81 -11.87 3.36
N ARG A 23 -2.57 -10.92 2.80
CA ARG A 23 -3.30 -9.94 3.62
C ARG A 23 -4.32 -10.60 4.54
N GLN A 24 -5.04 -11.59 4.05
CA GLN A 24 -6.07 -12.27 4.84
C GLN A 24 -5.47 -13.12 5.95
N THR A 25 -4.31 -13.75 5.71
CA THR A 25 -3.55 -14.44 6.78
C THR A 25 -2.95 -13.48 7.82
N LEU A 26 -2.63 -12.25 7.43
CA LEU A 26 -2.25 -11.18 8.37
C LEU A 26 -3.45 -10.74 9.23
N VAL A 27 -4.64 -10.54 8.62
CA VAL A 27 -5.86 -10.18 9.35
C VAL A 27 -6.30 -11.29 10.30
N ALA A 28 -6.18 -12.55 9.88
CA ALA A 28 -6.43 -13.72 10.73
C ALA A 28 -5.38 -13.90 11.84
N GLY A 29 -4.32 -13.08 11.86
CA GLY A 29 -3.27 -13.13 12.87
C GLY A 29 -2.36 -14.36 12.76
N LEU A 30 -2.38 -15.09 11.65
CA LEU A 30 -1.50 -16.25 11.40
C LEU A 30 -0.09 -15.82 10.98
N LEU A 31 -0.01 -14.67 10.33
CA LEU A 31 1.23 -13.98 10.02
C LEU A 31 1.25 -12.63 10.73
N ARG A 32 2.45 -12.12 11.00
CA ARG A 32 2.69 -10.75 11.44
C ARG A 32 3.74 -10.10 10.55
N LYS A 33 3.57 -8.81 10.26
CA LYS A 33 4.54 -8.01 9.52
C LYS A 33 5.43 -7.26 10.50
N GLU A 34 6.74 -7.34 10.32
CA GLU A 34 7.68 -6.48 11.04
C GLU A 34 7.85 -5.16 10.28
N ILE A 35 7.42 -4.07 10.91
CA ILE A 35 7.35 -2.76 10.26
C ILE A 35 8.75 -2.14 10.14
N GLU A 36 9.65 -2.46 11.07
CA GLU A 36 11.01 -1.91 11.15
C GLU A 36 11.98 -2.60 10.18
N GLN A 37 11.70 -3.85 9.78
CA GLN A 37 12.56 -4.65 8.90
C GLN A 37 11.98 -4.80 7.49
N TYR A 38 11.69 -3.69 6.80
CA TYR A 38 11.23 -3.70 5.40
C TYR A 38 10.03 -4.64 5.11
N GLY A 39 9.17 -4.88 6.10
CA GLY A 39 7.99 -5.69 5.92
C GLY A 39 8.21 -7.20 5.84
N VAL A 40 9.29 -7.71 6.44
CA VAL A 40 9.49 -9.16 6.63
C VAL A 40 8.28 -9.77 7.36
N LEU A 41 7.81 -10.90 6.83
CA LEU A 41 6.68 -11.64 7.39
C LEU A 41 7.18 -12.71 8.34
N HIS A 42 6.59 -12.77 9.52
CA HIS A 42 6.85 -13.77 10.55
C HIS A 42 5.60 -14.61 10.79
N VAL A 43 5.79 -15.90 11.02
CA VAL A 43 4.70 -16.79 11.46
C VAL A 43 4.45 -16.58 12.95
N THR A 44 3.21 -16.33 13.33
CA THR A 44 2.79 -16.20 14.73
C THR A 44 2.64 -17.58 15.38
N ASP A 45 2.45 -17.64 16.70
CA ASP A 45 2.22 -18.92 17.36
C ASP A 45 0.89 -19.56 16.92
N SER A 46 -0.15 -18.77 16.67
CA SER A 46 -1.39 -19.25 16.04
C SER A 46 -1.17 -19.76 14.62
N GLY A 47 -0.28 -19.14 13.84
CA GLY A 47 0.15 -19.63 12.53
C GLY A 47 0.82 -21.01 12.61
N LYS A 48 1.67 -21.24 13.61
CA LYS A 48 2.30 -22.56 13.84
C LYS A 48 1.28 -23.62 14.26
N GLU A 49 0.29 -23.25 15.08
CA GLU A 49 -0.80 -24.16 15.45
C GLU A 49 -1.68 -24.51 14.25
N PHE A 50 -2.00 -23.52 13.42
CA PHE A 50 -2.73 -23.72 12.17
C PHE A 50 -2.01 -24.69 11.22
N LEU A 51 -0.67 -24.61 11.12
CA LEU A 51 0.11 -25.56 10.32
C LEU A 51 0.03 -27.00 10.84
N LYS A 52 -0.15 -27.21 12.15
CA LYS A 52 -0.32 -28.55 12.75
C LYS A 52 -1.73 -29.09 12.55
N LYS A 53 -2.74 -28.22 12.65
CA LYS A 53 -4.16 -28.58 12.49
C LYS A 53 -4.87 -27.50 11.67
N PRO A 54 -4.85 -27.61 10.33
CA PRO A 54 -5.44 -26.60 9.46
C PRO A 54 -6.94 -26.55 9.63
N SER A 55 -7.50 -25.34 9.70
CA SER A 55 -8.94 -25.11 9.62
C SER A 55 -9.27 -24.36 8.34
N SER A 56 -10.39 -24.72 7.70
CA SER A 56 -10.88 -23.95 6.55
C SER A 56 -11.45 -22.62 7.04
N PHE A 57 -11.13 -21.54 6.35
CA PHE A 57 -11.79 -20.26 6.54
C PHE A 57 -12.09 -19.63 5.18
N MET A 58 -13.17 -18.86 5.14
CA MET A 58 -13.55 -18.14 3.94
C MET A 58 -12.67 -16.91 3.77
N MET A 59 -12.29 -16.66 2.52
CA MET A 59 -11.41 -15.55 2.18
C MET A 59 -12.01 -14.73 1.05
N THR A 60 -11.98 -13.41 1.20
CA THR A 60 -12.39 -12.50 0.14
C THR A 60 -11.37 -12.53 -0.98
N LYS A 61 -11.82 -12.82 -2.20
CA LYS A 61 -11.01 -12.66 -3.40
C LYS A 61 -10.60 -11.19 -3.51
N ASP A 62 -9.34 -10.92 -3.86
CA ASP A 62 -8.90 -9.54 -4.04
C ASP A 62 -9.78 -8.83 -5.06
N HIS A 63 -10.08 -7.57 -4.81
CA HIS A 63 -10.65 -6.73 -5.85
C HIS A 63 -9.54 -6.44 -6.85
N VAL A 64 -9.68 -6.98 -8.07
CA VAL A 64 -8.91 -6.50 -9.20
C VAL A 64 -9.41 -5.09 -9.46
N TYR A 65 -8.72 -4.09 -8.90
CA TYR A 65 -8.85 -2.72 -9.33
C TYR A 65 -8.32 -2.68 -10.76
N ASN A 66 -9.20 -2.93 -11.74
CA ASN A 66 -8.93 -2.58 -13.12
C ASN A 66 -8.57 -1.09 -13.09
N ALA A 67 -7.43 -0.73 -13.68
CA ALA A 67 -6.94 0.65 -13.72
C ALA A 67 -7.97 1.65 -14.31
N GLU A 68 -9.02 1.16 -14.97
CA GLU A 68 -10.16 1.96 -15.41
C GLU A 68 -11.00 2.54 -14.25
N ASN A 69 -11.03 1.88 -13.08
CA ASN A 69 -11.83 2.31 -11.93
C ASN A 69 -11.07 3.25 -10.96
N ASP A 70 -9.75 3.40 -11.12
CA ASP A 70 -8.97 4.36 -10.33
C ASP A 70 -9.30 5.82 -10.72
N ASN A 71 -9.77 6.02 -11.95
CA ASN A 71 -10.31 7.31 -12.40
C ASN A 71 -11.64 7.69 -11.74
N ALA A 72 -12.38 6.73 -11.15
CA ALA A 72 -13.63 7.03 -10.46
C ALA A 72 -13.39 7.58 -9.04
N ILE A 73 -12.33 7.13 -8.36
CA ILE A 73 -11.98 7.62 -7.01
C ILE A 73 -11.22 8.95 -7.12
N VAL A 74 -10.38 9.14 -8.14
CA VAL A 74 -9.75 10.44 -8.42
C VAL A 74 -10.76 11.47 -8.97
N GLY A 75 -11.86 11.02 -9.58
CA GLY A 75 -12.96 11.87 -10.03
C GLY A 75 -13.78 12.50 -8.90
N ALA A 76 -13.92 11.81 -7.76
CA ALA A 76 -14.68 12.31 -6.61
C ALA A 76 -13.92 13.37 -5.77
N ALA A 77 -12.61 13.53 -5.98
CA ALA A 77 -11.83 14.58 -5.34
C ALA A 77 -11.91 15.94 -6.07
N LYS A 78 -12.56 16.01 -7.25
CA LYS A 78 -12.79 17.29 -7.96
C LYS A 78 -13.98 18.10 -7.40
N SER A 79 -14.53 17.69 -6.26
CA SER A 79 -15.56 18.46 -5.56
C SER A 79 -15.11 18.78 -4.14
N GLY A 80 -14.29 19.83 -3.98
CA GLY A 80 -13.91 20.28 -2.64
C GLY A 80 -12.90 21.40 -2.61
N GLY A 81 -13.32 22.62 -2.98
CA GLY A 81 -12.63 23.87 -2.65
C GLY A 81 -11.52 24.31 -3.61
N ILE A 82 -11.48 25.62 -3.87
CA ILE A 82 -10.44 26.28 -4.66
C ILE A 82 -9.15 26.18 -3.85
N ALA A 83 -8.27 25.23 -4.20
CA ALA A 83 -6.94 25.15 -3.60
C ALA A 83 -6.15 26.43 -3.95
N ASP A 84 -5.42 26.97 -2.96
CA ASP A 84 -4.57 28.14 -3.20
C ASP A 84 -3.40 27.78 -4.11
N GLU A 85 -3.49 28.23 -5.36
CA GLU A 85 -2.49 27.98 -6.40
C GLU A 85 -1.11 28.52 -6.03
N LYS A 86 -1.04 29.63 -5.29
CA LYS A 86 0.23 30.22 -4.84
C LYS A 86 0.88 29.32 -3.80
N LEU A 87 0.10 28.86 -2.82
CA LEU A 87 0.59 27.92 -1.81
C LEU A 87 1.01 26.58 -2.44
N LEU A 88 0.20 26.04 -3.36
CA LEU A 88 0.52 24.80 -4.07
C LEU A 88 1.85 24.91 -4.85
N LYS A 89 2.11 26.07 -5.47
CA LYS A 89 3.38 26.34 -6.15
C LYS A 89 4.56 26.33 -5.16
N GLN A 90 4.43 27.02 -4.02
CA GLN A 90 5.45 27.05 -2.98
C GLN A 90 5.75 25.65 -2.42
N LEU A 91 4.71 24.85 -2.19
CA LEU A 91 4.83 23.46 -1.73
C LEU A 91 5.55 22.57 -2.76
N LYS A 92 5.25 22.73 -4.05
CA LYS A 92 5.94 22.01 -5.14
C LYS A 92 7.43 22.37 -5.22
N ASP A 93 7.77 23.66 -5.06
CA ASP A 93 9.16 24.12 -5.05
C ASP A 93 9.93 23.59 -3.83
N LEU A 94 9.30 23.62 -2.65
CA LEU A 94 9.88 23.06 -1.42
C LEU A 94 10.13 21.55 -1.55
N ARG A 95 9.15 20.81 -2.08
CA ARG A 95 9.27 19.37 -2.36
C ARG A 95 10.45 19.07 -3.28
N LYS A 96 10.61 19.84 -4.36
CA LYS A 96 11.73 19.68 -5.29
C LYS A 96 13.07 19.95 -4.61
N GLY A 97 13.15 20.98 -3.78
CA GLY A 97 14.33 21.29 -2.97
C GLY A 97 14.71 20.16 -2.02
N GLN A 98 13.72 19.61 -1.31
CA GLN A 98 13.93 18.52 -0.36
C GLN A 98 14.32 17.21 -1.05
N ALA A 99 13.68 16.91 -2.18
CA ALA A 99 13.99 15.75 -3.01
C ALA A 99 15.42 15.78 -3.53
N LYS A 100 15.90 16.96 -3.96
CA LYS A 100 17.29 17.16 -4.36
C LYS A 100 18.27 16.94 -3.21
N LYS A 101 17.96 17.42 -2.00
CA LYS A 101 18.79 17.18 -0.80
C LYS A 101 18.88 15.70 -0.44
N LEU A 102 17.78 14.96 -0.61
CA LEU A 102 17.69 13.54 -0.26
C LEU A 102 18.11 12.61 -1.40
N GLY A 103 18.37 13.11 -2.61
CA GLY A 103 18.75 12.31 -3.77
C GLY A 103 17.62 11.41 -4.30
N VAL A 104 16.36 11.74 -4.01
CA VAL A 104 15.18 10.94 -4.41
C VAL A 104 14.28 11.70 -5.38
N PRO A 105 13.44 11.01 -6.17
CA PRO A 105 12.42 11.69 -6.96
C PRO A 105 11.41 12.48 -6.09
N PRO A 106 10.90 13.65 -6.54
CA PRO A 106 10.02 14.49 -5.74
C PRO A 106 8.78 13.82 -5.16
N PHE A 107 8.14 12.95 -5.94
CA PHE A 107 6.93 12.23 -5.50
C PHE A 107 7.20 11.31 -4.29
N VAL A 108 8.44 10.86 -4.08
CA VAL A 108 8.82 10.04 -2.91
C VAL A 108 8.75 10.85 -1.62
N VAL A 109 8.99 12.17 -1.67
CA VAL A 109 8.87 13.05 -0.51
C VAL A 109 7.39 13.31 -0.20
N PHE A 110 6.61 13.73 -1.20
CA PHE A 110 5.16 13.88 -1.11
C PHE A 110 4.51 13.67 -2.48
N GLN A 111 3.37 12.98 -2.51
CA GLN A 111 2.55 12.82 -3.71
C GLN A 111 1.75 14.11 -4.00
N ASP A 112 1.39 14.33 -5.28
CA ASP A 112 0.64 15.53 -5.70
C ASP A 112 -0.70 15.71 -4.93
N PRO A 113 -1.51 14.67 -4.69
CA PRO A 113 -2.75 14.81 -3.90
C PRO A 113 -2.51 15.29 -2.46
N SER A 114 -1.38 14.93 -1.85
CA SER A 114 -1.03 15.41 -0.51
C SER A 114 -0.73 16.91 -0.50
N LEU A 115 -0.10 17.43 -1.56
CA LEU A 115 0.17 18.87 -1.67
C LEU A 115 -1.12 19.66 -1.95
N GLU A 116 -2.03 19.10 -2.74
CA GLU A 116 -3.35 19.68 -3.00
C GLU A 116 -4.19 19.71 -1.71
N ASP A 117 -4.17 18.64 -0.92
CA ASP A 117 -4.86 18.58 0.38
C ASP A 117 -4.28 19.60 1.38
N MET A 118 -2.96 19.78 1.40
CA MET A 118 -2.30 20.81 2.21
C MET A 118 -2.67 22.24 1.77
N ALA A 119 -2.74 22.48 0.45
CA ALA A 119 -3.13 23.78 -0.10
C ALA A 119 -4.62 24.09 0.12
N LEU A 120 -5.45 23.06 0.30
CA LEU A 120 -6.86 23.19 0.61
C LEU A 120 -7.11 23.41 2.10
N LYS A 121 -6.48 22.59 2.96
CA LYS A 121 -6.76 22.56 4.40
C LYS A 121 -5.95 23.57 5.22
N TYR A 122 -4.92 24.17 4.64
CA TYR A 122 -3.96 25.05 5.34
C TYR A 122 -3.58 24.50 6.72
N PRO A 123 -2.68 23.50 6.79
CA PRO A 123 -2.24 22.93 8.06
C PRO A 123 -1.37 23.95 8.81
N ILE A 124 -2.04 24.90 9.45
CA ILE A 124 -1.49 25.78 10.46
C ILE A 124 -1.73 25.12 11.83
N SER A 125 -0.70 25.13 12.66
CA SER A 125 -0.77 24.67 14.05
C SER A 125 -1.66 25.56 14.90
#